data_AF-A0A5A7P814-F1
#
_entry.id   AF-A0A5A7P814-F1
#
_cell.length_a   1.000
_cell.length_b   1.000
_cell.length_c   1.000
_cell.angle_alpha   90.00
_cell.angle_beta   90.00
_cell.angle_gamma   90.00
#
_symmetry.space_group_name_H-M   'P 1'
#
loop_
_entity.id
_entity.type
_entity.pdbx_description
1 polymer ?
#
loop_
_entity_poly.entity_id
_entity_poly.type
_entity_poly.pdbx_seq_one_letter_code
_entity_poly.pdbx_strand_id
1 'polypeptide(L)'
;MLKDKWVEMGDAADWKRGLQKIVDRDYHLALVERAMRAWNDFQTANPRKKDLGRLIKLAQGNEDSEEEEPEIGVGQLSMAISTHISAQGNVGFGCVLRKQEQIIKTWAKTDTTEGDAEITHLRGIKWGLTLAKEGGWIRCVCMVKCKDLLQKLISSTGFSPHAMAQCQDICNINSSDVFISFVFGDRLCTLSAKLACEAVRGKSELELNYYNQSCPKAEQIIKEQVEQLYKKHGNTAASWLRNLFHDCALISCDASLLLDNANDIISEKSEPRSFGMRNFKYINTIKEALEKECPMTVSCADIIALSARDGVALLGGPSIDVKTGRRDSTESYASEVDNYIPNHNDSMSLVLSTFEKIGVDTEGLVALLGAHSVGRTHCQNIVQRLYPTVDSTLDSSYAKYLKRRCPTSTPNPKAVEYVRNDLGTPMILDNVYYKNILAHKGVLLVDQELVSDPRTSPFVNKMAQNNEYFLQQFSRAFLILSENNPLTKDEGEIRRDCRFVNSN
;
A
#
# COMPACT_ATOMS: atom_id res chain seq x y z
N MET A 1 2.73 21.29 60.37
CA MET A 1 1.48 20.93 61.09
C MET A 1 0.34 21.20 60.11
N LEU A 2 -0.49 20.28 59.64
CA LEU A 2 -0.87 18.92 60.02
C LEU A 2 -1.55 18.39 58.73
N LYS A 3 -1.08 17.26 58.19
CA LYS A 3 -1.75 15.95 58.30
C LYS A 3 -2.96 15.77 57.38
N ASP A 4 -2.77 14.76 56.52
CA ASP A 4 -3.71 13.67 56.28
C ASP A 4 -4.91 13.85 55.36
N LYS A 5 -5.05 12.80 54.53
CA LYS A 5 -6.11 12.45 53.57
C LYS A 5 -5.92 13.23 52.26
N TRP A 6 -5.92 12.61 51.09
CA TRP A 6 -6.98 11.71 50.63
C TRP A 6 -6.45 10.65 49.66
N VAL A 7 -6.58 9.40 50.11
CA VAL A 7 -6.84 8.22 49.27
C VAL A 7 -8.32 8.31 48.84
N GLU A 8 -8.65 7.68 47.71
CA GLU A 8 -10.00 7.39 47.19
C GLU A 8 -10.61 8.40 46.20
N MET A 9 -10.17 8.23 44.94
CA MET A 9 -10.94 8.10 43.70
C MET A 9 -12.23 8.94 43.51
N GLY A 10 -12.25 9.67 42.38
CA GLY A 10 -13.34 9.51 41.43
C GLY A 10 -13.90 10.79 40.83
N ASP A 11 -13.37 11.23 39.68
CA ASP A 11 -14.23 11.38 38.50
C ASP A 11 -13.41 11.41 37.19
N ALA A 12 -13.85 10.64 36.19
CA ALA A 12 -13.19 10.45 34.89
C ALA A 12 -13.61 11.51 33.84
N ALA A 13 -14.47 12.46 34.23
CA ALA A 13 -15.01 13.48 33.33
C ALA A 13 -14.08 14.69 33.10
N ASP A 14 -13.14 14.98 34.00
CA ASP A 14 -12.22 16.13 33.86
C ASP A 14 -10.89 15.82 33.17
N TRP A 15 -10.48 14.55 33.12
CA TRP A 15 -9.33 14.14 32.30
C TRP A 15 -9.62 14.19 30.79
N LYS A 16 -10.89 13.97 30.40
CA LYS A 16 -11.30 13.91 28.99
C LYS A 16 -11.34 15.27 28.29
N ARG A 17 -11.41 16.38 29.03
CA ARG A 17 -11.33 17.75 28.47
C ARG A 17 -9.90 18.27 28.32
N GLY A 18 -8.94 17.73 29.08
CA GLY A 18 -7.51 18.08 28.94
C GLY A 18 -6.78 17.32 27.82
N LEU A 19 -7.22 16.10 27.50
CA LEU A 19 -6.54 15.22 26.52
C LEU A 19 -6.98 15.43 25.06
N GLN A 20 -7.99 16.27 24.80
CA GLN A 20 -8.51 16.52 23.45
C GLN A 20 -7.77 17.66 22.70
N LYS A 21 -6.59 18.10 23.15
CA LYS A 21 -5.89 19.20 22.47
C LYS A 21 -4.44 19.01 22.06
N ILE A 22 -3.74 17.93 22.41
CA ILE A 22 -2.37 17.72 21.89
C ILE A 22 -2.13 16.23 21.64
N VAL A 23 -2.51 15.80 20.43
CA VAL A 23 -2.05 14.57 19.79
C VAL A 23 -1.11 15.01 18.69
N ASP A 24 0.19 14.77 18.84
CA ASP A 24 1.10 14.38 17.75
C ASP A 24 2.53 14.16 18.28
N ARG A 25 3.14 13.02 17.92
CA ARG A 25 4.52 12.55 18.23
C ARG A 25 4.85 12.22 19.70
N ASP A 26 4.57 10.99 20.19
CA ASP A 26 5.28 10.50 21.41
C ASP A 26 5.34 8.98 21.66
N TYR A 27 5.15 8.13 20.65
CA TYR A 27 5.24 6.67 20.86
C TYR A 27 6.68 6.13 20.99
N HIS A 28 7.69 6.89 20.54
CA HIS A 28 9.10 6.47 20.58
C HIS A 28 9.83 6.81 21.89
N LEU A 29 9.47 7.90 22.58
CA LEU A 29 10.15 8.31 23.82
C LEU A 29 9.85 7.36 24.99
N ALA A 30 8.59 6.92 25.11
CA ALA A 30 8.15 6.01 26.18
C ALA A 30 8.85 4.64 26.12
N LEU A 31 9.27 4.19 24.94
CA LEU A 31 9.99 2.92 24.75
C LEU A 31 11.46 3.06 25.17
N VAL A 32 12.10 4.19 24.84
CA VAL A 32 13.49 4.48 25.18
C VAL A 32 13.68 4.67 26.68
N GLU A 33 12.76 5.39 27.35
CA GLU A 33 12.83 5.54 28.81
C GLU A 33 12.58 4.22 29.55
N ARG A 34 11.79 3.30 28.99
CA ARG A 34 11.58 1.96 29.58
C ARG A 34 12.80 1.06 29.40
N ALA A 35 13.51 1.18 28.28
CA ALA A 35 14.77 0.49 28.05
C ALA A 35 15.90 1.01 28.97
N MET A 36 15.98 2.33 29.18
CA MET A 36 16.95 2.92 30.11
C MET A 36 16.67 2.56 31.57
N ARG A 37 15.40 2.45 31.98
CA ARG A 37 15.03 1.95 33.32
C ARG A 37 15.45 0.50 33.52
N ALA A 38 15.16 -0.37 32.54
CA ALA A 38 15.57 -1.78 32.60
C ALA A 38 17.10 -1.97 32.66
N TRP A 39 17.86 -1.06 32.03
CA TRP A 39 19.31 -1.03 32.10
C TRP A 39 19.84 -0.59 33.47
N ASN A 40 19.23 0.44 34.07
CA ASN A 40 19.57 0.86 35.44
C ASN A 40 19.25 -0.22 36.48
N ASP A 41 18.12 -0.91 36.33
CA ASP A 41 17.73 -2.01 37.22
C ASP A 41 18.74 -3.17 37.16
N PHE A 42 19.24 -3.46 35.95
CA PHE A 42 20.28 -4.46 35.72
C PHE A 42 21.63 -4.10 36.39
N GLN A 43 22.02 -2.82 36.40
CA GLN A 43 23.24 -2.38 37.10
C GLN A 43 23.10 -2.45 38.62
N THR A 44 21.90 -2.18 39.13
CA THR A 44 21.60 -2.17 40.58
C THR A 44 21.58 -3.58 41.18
N ALA A 45 21.21 -4.59 40.38
CA ALA A 45 21.12 -5.99 40.81
C ALA A 45 22.45 -6.77 40.85
N ASN A 46 23.58 -6.18 40.42
CA ASN A 46 24.87 -6.88 40.29
C ASN A 46 26.04 -6.13 40.98
N PRO A 47 26.32 -6.40 42.27
CA PRO A 47 27.23 -5.57 43.08
C PRO A 47 28.71 -5.61 42.67
N ARG A 48 29.16 -6.62 41.91
CA ARG A 48 30.56 -6.75 41.46
C ARG A 48 30.91 -5.91 40.21
N LYS A 49 29.96 -5.14 39.68
CA LYS A 49 30.18 -4.20 38.56
C LYS A 49 30.12 -2.72 38.97
N LYS A 50 30.09 -2.44 40.29
CA LYS A 50 30.11 -1.08 40.85
C LYS A 50 31.35 -0.25 40.43
N ASP A 51 32.47 -0.89 40.10
CA ASP A 51 33.69 -0.17 39.73
C ASP A 51 33.61 0.47 38.33
N LEU A 52 32.75 -0.03 37.44
CA LEU A 52 32.54 0.56 36.12
C LEU A 52 31.70 1.85 36.20
N GLY A 53 30.72 1.89 37.10
CA GLY A 53 29.91 3.09 37.35
C GLY A 53 30.70 4.22 38.02
N ARG A 54 31.71 3.89 38.83
CA ARG A 54 32.60 4.87 39.47
C ARG A 54 33.55 5.54 38.47
N LEU A 55 34.03 4.78 37.47
CA LEU A 55 34.87 5.29 36.39
C LEU A 55 34.09 6.18 35.39
N ILE A 56 32.79 5.93 35.19
CA ILE A 56 31.93 6.81 34.37
C ILE A 56 31.67 8.15 35.09
N LYS A 57 31.51 8.14 36.42
CA LYS A 57 31.40 9.39 37.21
C LYS A 57 32.68 10.23 37.16
N LEU A 58 33.86 9.61 37.17
CA LEU A 58 35.15 10.30 36.99
C LEU A 58 35.33 10.86 35.57
N ALA A 59 34.78 10.20 34.55
CA ALA A 59 34.81 10.69 33.16
C ALA A 59 33.78 11.79 32.84
N GLN A 60 32.86 12.09 33.77
CA GLN A 60 31.79 13.09 33.59
C GLN A 60 31.91 14.31 34.53
N GLY A 61 32.99 14.41 35.31
CA GLY A 61 33.39 15.66 35.98
C GLY A 61 32.37 16.26 36.96
N ASN A 62 31.78 15.47 37.86
CA ASN A 62 30.99 16.00 38.98
C ASN A 62 31.22 15.17 40.26
N GLU A 63 32.19 15.57 41.07
CA GLU A 63 32.05 15.69 42.54
C GLU A 63 33.15 16.64 43.04
N ASP A 64 32.79 17.46 44.02
CA ASP A 64 33.45 18.70 44.42
C ASP A 64 34.89 18.56 44.95
N SER A 65 35.60 19.69 44.84
CA SER A 65 36.81 20.16 45.55
C SER A 65 38.20 19.79 45.00
N GLU A 66 38.80 20.85 44.43
CA GLU A 66 40.18 21.33 44.48
C GLU A 66 41.37 20.41 44.06
N GLU A 67 42.07 20.97 43.07
CA GLU A 67 43.51 20.89 42.76
C GLU A 67 44.01 19.95 41.65
N GLU A 68 44.51 20.66 40.63
CA GLU A 68 45.53 20.36 39.62
C GLU A 68 45.18 19.40 38.46
N GLU A 69 44.94 20.02 37.29
CA GLU A 69 45.15 19.39 35.99
C GLU A 69 46.59 18.85 35.87
N PRO A 70 46.77 17.73 35.16
CA PRO A 70 47.32 17.91 33.83
C PRO A 70 46.50 17.20 32.74
N GLU A 71 46.38 17.88 31.61
CA GLU A 71 45.82 17.36 30.36
C GLU A 71 46.39 15.99 29.99
N ILE A 72 45.53 14.96 30.00
CA ILE A 72 45.74 13.72 29.25
C ILE A 72 44.48 13.49 28.40
N GLY A 73 44.62 13.69 27.09
CA GLY A 73 43.56 13.50 26.12
C GLY A 73 42.95 12.09 26.18
N VAL A 74 41.63 12.02 26.35
CA VAL A 74 40.91 10.76 26.48
C VAL A 74 40.50 10.23 25.11
N GLY A 75 41.12 9.12 24.72
CA GLY A 75 40.84 8.36 23.50
C GLY A 75 39.47 7.65 23.54
N GLN A 76 38.86 7.54 22.36
CA GLN A 76 37.56 6.92 22.13
C GLN A 76 37.56 5.42 22.48
N LEU A 77 36.65 4.99 23.36
CA LEU A 77 36.20 3.60 23.44
C LEU A 77 35.25 3.33 22.27
N SER A 78 35.69 2.55 21.29
CA SER A 78 34.82 2.11 20.19
C SER A 78 34.08 0.83 20.61
N MET A 79 32.75 0.92 20.73
CA MET A 79 31.87 -0.23 20.88
C MET A 79 31.12 -0.43 19.57
N ALA A 80 31.39 -1.53 18.86
CA ALA A 80 30.61 -1.91 17.69
C ALA A 80 29.53 -2.90 18.11
N ILE A 81 28.27 -2.60 17.81
CA ILE A 81 27.16 -3.53 17.98
C ILE A 81 26.86 -4.13 16.61
N SER A 82 26.86 -5.45 16.53
CA SER A 82 26.51 -6.20 15.32
C SER A 82 25.26 -7.01 15.59
N THR A 83 24.43 -7.19 14.56
CA THR A 83 23.32 -8.13 14.60
C THR A 83 23.54 -9.17 13.52
N HIS A 84 23.29 -10.42 13.84
CA HIS A 84 23.42 -11.54 12.91
C HIS A 84 22.26 -12.50 13.11
N ILE A 85 21.77 -13.10 12.03
CA ILE A 85 20.78 -14.16 12.08
C ILE A 85 21.47 -15.43 11.60
N SER A 86 21.57 -16.45 12.46
CA SER A 86 22.24 -17.70 12.09
C SER A 86 21.36 -18.53 11.17
N ALA A 87 21.99 -19.45 10.42
CA ALA A 87 21.31 -20.43 9.57
C ALA A 87 20.36 -21.37 10.35
N GLN A 88 20.43 -21.42 11.68
CA GLN A 88 19.45 -22.15 12.51
C GLN A 88 18.31 -21.25 13.04
N GLY A 89 18.17 -20.02 12.51
CA GLY A 89 17.10 -19.09 12.88
C GLY A 89 17.29 -18.43 14.25
N ASN A 90 18.54 -18.29 14.71
CA ASN A 90 18.85 -17.57 15.96
C ASN A 90 19.25 -16.13 15.65
N VAL A 91 18.68 -15.17 16.36
CA VAL A 91 19.08 -13.76 16.27
C VAL A 91 20.13 -13.48 17.33
N GLY A 92 21.32 -13.11 16.88
CA GLY A 92 22.48 -12.77 17.69
C GLY A 92 22.70 -11.26 17.77
N PHE A 93 22.86 -10.74 18.98
CA PHE A 93 23.31 -9.37 19.24
C PHE A 93 24.74 -9.43 19.77
N GLY A 94 25.67 -8.95 18.96
CA GLY A 94 27.10 -8.94 19.24
C GLY A 94 27.57 -7.57 19.70
N CYS A 95 28.43 -7.48 20.72
CA CYS A 95 29.23 -6.28 20.97
C CYS A 95 30.73 -6.58 20.93
N VAL A 96 31.51 -5.65 20.36
CA VAL A 96 32.96 -5.75 20.20
C VAL A 96 33.61 -4.51 20.83
N LEU A 97 34.54 -4.73 21.76
CA LEU A 97 35.20 -3.68 22.53
C LEU A 97 36.71 -3.64 22.26
N ARG A 98 37.25 -2.48 21.83
CA ARG A 98 38.71 -2.25 21.63
C ARG A 98 39.37 -1.85 22.94
N LYS A 99 40.61 -2.29 23.16
CA LYS A 99 41.41 -1.86 24.32
C LYS A 99 42.50 -0.83 23.97
N GLN A 100 42.73 0.13 24.87
CA GLN A 100 44.05 0.70 25.16
C GLN A 100 44.61 0.03 26.44
N GLU A 101 45.93 -0.22 26.45
CA GLU A 101 46.60 -1.42 27.01
C GLU A 101 46.52 -1.70 28.53
N GLN A 102 46.06 -0.81 29.40
CA GLN A 102 46.35 -0.96 30.84
C GLN A 102 45.41 -1.87 31.66
N ILE A 103 44.21 -2.20 31.19
CA ILE A 103 43.21 -2.95 32.00
C ILE A 103 43.39 -4.50 31.93
N ILE A 104 44.38 -5.06 31.21
CA ILE A 104 44.47 -6.55 31.02
C ILE A 104 44.96 -7.29 32.27
N LYS A 105 45.74 -6.66 33.17
CA LYS A 105 46.37 -7.38 34.28
C LYS A 105 45.38 -7.91 35.33
N THR A 106 44.15 -7.37 35.40
CA THR A 106 43.16 -7.80 36.41
C THR A 106 42.19 -8.88 35.92
N TRP A 107 42.01 -9.04 34.60
CA TRP A 107 41.13 -10.08 34.04
C TRP A 107 41.86 -11.36 33.64
N ALA A 108 43.17 -11.29 33.40
CA ALA A 108 44.00 -12.44 33.03
C ALA A 108 44.37 -13.37 34.22
N LYS A 109 43.49 -13.49 35.22
CA LYS A 109 43.62 -14.48 36.31
C LYS A 109 42.47 -15.47 36.40
N THR A 110 41.56 -15.47 35.43
CA THR A 110 40.64 -16.59 35.22
C THR A 110 40.97 -17.22 33.87
N ASP A 111 41.98 -18.07 33.88
CA ASP A 111 42.12 -19.14 32.89
C ASP A 111 40.87 -20.02 33.00
N THR A 112 39.99 -19.98 32.01
CA THR A 112 39.20 -21.13 31.58
C THR A 112 38.57 -20.87 30.19
N THR A 113 38.90 -21.78 29.27
CA THR A 113 38.19 -22.26 28.07
C THR A 113 36.82 -21.66 27.74
N GLU A 114 36.57 -21.45 26.43
CA GLU A 114 35.24 -21.25 25.83
C GLU A 114 34.17 -22.06 26.58
N GLY A 115 33.23 -21.36 27.20
CA GLY A 115 32.13 -21.97 27.95
C GLY A 115 30.85 -21.25 27.59
N ASP A 116 29.92 -21.98 26.96
CA ASP A 116 28.55 -21.53 26.74
C ASP A 116 27.88 -21.33 28.11
N ALA A 117 27.44 -20.10 28.39
CA ALA A 117 26.64 -19.81 29.57
C ALA A 117 25.17 -19.72 29.17
N GLU A 118 24.37 -20.73 29.55
CA GLU A 118 22.91 -20.68 29.42
C GLU A 118 22.36 -19.72 30.50
N ILE A 119 21.79 -18.58 30.10
CA ILE A 119 21.15 -17.64 31.03
C ILE A 119 19.63 -17.87 30.97
N THR A 120 19.07 -18.35 32.08
CA THR A 120 17.66 -18.72 32.17
C THR A 120 16.70 -17.52 32.22
N HIS A 121 15.69 -17.59 31.33
CA HIS A 121 14.37 -16.93 31.33
C HIS A 121 14.24 -15.48 31.83
N LEU A 122 14.63 -14.52 30.99
CA LEU A 122 14.11 -13.14 31.09
C LEU A 122 12.75 -13.06 30.39
N ARG A 123 11.70 -12.79 31.18
CA ARG A 123 10.30 -12.69 30.72
C ARG A 123 9.84 -13.90 29.90
N GLY A 124 10.33 -15.11 30.19
CA GLY A 124 9.94 -16.33 29.48
C GLY A 124 10.56 -16.52 28.08
N ILE A 125 11.53 -15.70 27.67
CA ILE A 125 12.36 -15.94 26.48
C ILE A 125 13.70 -16.54 26.94
N LYS A 126 14.18 -17.58 26.25
CA LYS A 126 15.51 -18.18 26.51
C LYS A 126 16.59 -17.45 25.73
N TRP A 127 17.71 -17.16 26.39
CA TRP A 127 18.86 -16.46 25.82
C TRP A 127 20.14 -17.28 26.06
N GLY A 128 21.01 -17.35 25.06
CA GLY A 128 22.37 -17.89 25.20
C GLY A 128 23.41 -16.78 25.13
N LEU A 129 24.47 -16.84 25.93
CA LEU A 129 25.59 -15.89 25.89
C LEU A 129 26.90 -16.63 25.60
N THR A 130 27.60 -16.20 24.55
CA THR A 130 28.93 -16.72 24.19
C THR A 130 29.96 -15.60 24.21
N LEU A 131 31.13 -15.86 24.81
CA LEU A 131 32.25 -14.94 24.93
C LEU A 131 33.48 -15.51 24.21
N ALA A 132 34.06 -14.75 23.28
CA ALA A 132 35.27 -15.17 22.56
C ALA A 132 36.32 -14.05 22.50
N LYS A 133 37.61 -14.41 22.49
CA LYS A 133 38.73 -13.48 22.44
C LYS A 133 39.44 -13.57 21.09
N GLU A 134 39.40 -12.51 20.29
CA GLU A 134 40.05 -12.43 18.98
C GLU A 134 40.94 -11.19 18.90
N GLY A 135 42.24 -11.35 18.62
CA GLY A 135 43.13 -10.22 18.27
C GLY A 135 43.19 -9.04 19.25
N GLY A 136 43.02 -9.26 20.56
CA GLY A 136 42.99 -8.20 21.58
C GLY A 136 41.60 -7.63 21.89
N TRP A 137 40.56 -8.19 21.29
CA TRP A 137 39.15 -7.83 21.46
C TRP A 137 38.40 -8.89 22.27
N ILE A 138 37.34 -8.48 22.96
CA ILE A 138 36.37 -9.39 23.57
C ILE A 138 35.07 -9.26 22.76
N ARG A 139 34.63 -10.37 22.18
CA ARG A 139 33.36 -10.49 21.46
C ARG A 139 32.33 -11.14 22.38
N CYS A 140 31.23 -10.44 22.57
CA CYS A 140 30.10 -10.85 23.40
C CYS A 140 28.92 -11.10 22.47
N VAL A 141 28.34 -12.31 22.43
CA VAL A 141 27.20 -12.62 21.55
C VAL A 141 26.04 -13.17 22.37
N CYS A 142 24.93 -12.43 22.39
CA CYS A 142 23.66 -12.89 22.97
C CYS A 142 22.76 -13.45 21.88
N MET A 143 22.32 -14.70 21.98
CA MET A 143 21.45 -15.35 20.99
C MET A 143 20.05 -15.62 21.54
N VAL A 144 19.03 -15.38 20.73
CA VAL A 144 17.62 -15.74 20.97
C VAL A 144 17.04 -16.44 19.75
N LYS A 145 16.15 -17.42 19.94
CA LYS A 145 15.44 -18.07 18.83
C LYS A 145 14.46 -17.08 18.19
N CYS A 146 14.52 -16.88 16.87
CA CYS A 146 13.64 -15.97 16.11
C CYS A 146 12.16 -16.24 16.45
N LYS A 147 11.79 -17.51 16.53
CA LYS A 147 10.44 -17.98 16.85
C LYS A 147 9.93 -17.53 18.23
N ASP A 148 10.77 -17.55 19.26
CA ASP A 148 10.39 -17.18 20.63
C ASP A 148 10.20 -15.66 20.77
N LEU A 149 10.98 -14.89 20.03
CA LEU A 149 10.86 -13.43 19.93
C LEU A 149 9.58 -13.06 19.16
N LEU A 150 9.33 -13.72 18.03
CA LEU A 150 8.17 -13.50 17.16
C LEU A 150 6.87 -13.82 17.90
N GLN A 151 6.80 -14.96 18.60
CA GLN A 151 5.61 -15.39 19.34
C GLN A 151 5.21 -14.40 20.43
N LYS A 152 6.19 -13.69 21.01
CA LYS A 152 5.93 -12.67 22.02
C LYS A 152 5.50 -11.33 21.43
N LEU A 153 6.07 -10.96 20.28
CA LEU A 153 5.62 -9.80 19.50
C LEU A 153 4.18 -9.98 19.01
N ILE A 154 3.83 -11.19 18.55
CA ILE A 154 2.47 -11.60 18.14
C ILE A 154 1.47 -11.43 19.30
N SER A 155 1.86 -11.79 20.52
CA SER A 155 0.98 -11.64 21.70
C SER A 155 0.77 -10.20 22.17
N SER A 156 1.55 -9.23 21.67
CA SER A 156 1.53 -7.84 22.15
C SER A 156 1.06 -6.82 21.09
N THR A 157 0.89 -7.21 19.83
CA THR A 157 0.48 -6.33 18.73
C THR A 157 -0.48 -7.04 17.78
N GLY A 158 -1.66 -6.45 17.54
CA GLY A 158 -2.74 -7.03 16.73
C GLY A 158 -2.47 -6.96 15.22
N PHE A 159 -1.54 -7.77 14.72
CA PHE A 159 -1.22 -7.87 13.30
C PHE A 159 -2.26 -8.69 12.49
N SER A 160 -2.37 -8.39 11.19
CA SER A 160 -3.24 -9.14 10.26
C SER A 160 -2.60 -10.47 9.82
N PRO A 161 -3.41 -11.48 9.46
CA PRO A 161 -2.92 -12.80 9.00
C PRO A 161 -1.96 -12.76 7.81
N HIS A 162 -2.00 -11.71 6.99
CA HIS A 162 -1.14 -11.57 5.81
C HIS A 162 0.25 -11.01 6.16
N ALA A 163 0.31 -10.03 7.09
CA ALA A 163 1.57 -9.58 7.68
C ALA A 163 2.24 -10.70 8.50
N MET A 164 1.45 -11.62 9.04
CA MET A 164 1.95 -12.81 9.74
C MET A 164 2.68 -13.79 8.80
N ALA A 165 2.16 -14.04 7.59
CA ALA A 165 2.79 -14.94 6.62
C ALA A 165 4.16 -14.41 6.17
N GLN A 166 4.23 -13.11 5.83
CA GLN A 166 5.47 -12.47 5.39
C GLN A 166 6.56 -12.42 6.48
N CYS A 167 6.17 -12.20 7.74
CA CYS A 167 7.12 -12.24 8.87
C CYS A 167 7.59 -13.66 9.21
N GLN A 168 6.74 -14.67 9.03
CA GLN A 168 7.12 -16.07 9.21
C GLN A 168 8.10 -16.54 8.13
N ASP A 169 7.94 -16.04 6.90
CA ASP A 169 8.86 -16.34 5.81
C ASP A 169 10.26 -15.77 6.08
N ILE A 170 10.38 -14.58 6.67
CA ILE A 170 11.67 -13.98 7.07
C ILE A 170 12.44 -14.83 8.10
N CYS A 171 11.76 -15.42 9.10
CA CYS A 171 12.42 -16.34 10.05
C CYS A 171 12.74 -17.72 9.42
N ASN A 172 12.19 -18.04 8.23
CA ASN A 172 12.41 -19.31 7.53
C ASN A 172 13.46 -19.22 6.41
N ILE A 173 14.06 -18.05 6.17
CA ILE A 173 15.09 -17.89 5.13
C ILE A 173 16.39 -18.56 5.59
N ASN A 174 16.72 -19.71 4.99
CA ASN A 174 18.05 -20.34 5.04
C ASN A 174 19.04 -19.55 4.16
N SER A 175 19.36 -18.32 4.53
CA SER A 175 20.43 -17.55 3.88
C SER A 175 21.53 -17.24 4.88
N SER A 176 22.77 -17.53 4.50
CA SER A 176 23.91 -17.61 5.41
C SER A 176 24.31 -16.28 6.03
N ASP A 177 24.02 -15.12 5.44
CA ASP A 177 24.61 -13.86 5.90
C ASP A 177 23.80 -12.62 5.47
N VAL A 178 23.13 -11.96 6.43
CA VAL A 178 22.66 -10.57 6.28
C VAL A 178 23.54 -9.69 7.17
N PHE A 179 24.33 -8.79 6.56
CA PHE A 179 25.20 -7.85 7.27
C PHE A 179 24.62 -6.43 7.25
N ILE A 180 24.47 -5.83 8.43
CA ILE A 180 24.15 -4.39 8.60
C ILE A 180 25.40 -3.70 9.17
N SER A 181 25.97 -2.73 8.45
CA SER A 181 27.10 -1.92 8.92
C SER A 181 26.69 -0.47 9.20
N PHE A 182 27.29 0.14 10.23
CA PHE A 182 27.15 1.56 10.56
C PHE A 182 28.50 2.28 10.44
N VAL A 183 28.51 3.49 9.88
CA VAL A 183 29.66 4.40 9.86
C VAL A 183 29.40 5.54 10.84
N PHE A 184 30.36 5.81 11.75
CA PHE A 184 30.30 6.94 12.67
C PHE A 184 31.25 8.06 12.21
N GLY A 185 30.73 9.28 12.09
CA GLY A 185 31.49 10.51 11.92
C GLY A 185 31.01 11.54 12.93
N ASP A 186 31.96 12.19 13.61
CA ASP A 186 31.78 12.96 14.84
C ASP A 186 31.07 14.32 14.66
N ARG A 187 30.16 14.60 15.61
CA ARG A 187 29.60 15.89 16.07
C ARG A 187 28.43 16.51 15.29
N LEU A 188 27.35 16.77 16.08
CA LEU A 188 26.06 17.42 15.79
C LEU A 188 24.94 16.52 15.21
N CYS A 189 24.45 15.60 16.05
CA CYS A 189 23.18 14.89 15.86
C CYS A 189 21.98 15.82 16.16
N THR A 190 21.51 16.55 15.15
CA THR A 190 20.08 16.88 15.07
C THR A 190 19.31 15.61 14.77
N LEU A 191 18.30 15.31 15.59
CA LEU A 191 17.43 14.14 15.51
C LEU A 191 16.52 14.23 14.26
N SER A 192 17.08 14.00 13.08
CA SER A 192 16.33 13.65 11.87
C SER A 192 16.48 12.15 11.65
N ALA A 193 15.63 11.37 12.33
CA ALA A 193 15.45 9.96 12.04
C ALA A 193 14.74 9.81 10.68
N LYS A 194 15.51 9.87 9.59
CA LYS A 194 15.16 9.15 8.37
C LYS A 194 15.35 7.67 8.69
N LEU A 195 14.27 7.03 9.13
CA LEU A 195 14.16 5.59 9.08
C LEU A 195 14.08 5.23 7.59
N ALA A 196 15.23 5.02 6.95
CA ALA A 196 15.30 4.27 5.71
C ALA A 196 15.10 2.80 6.09
N CYS A 197 13.87 2.46 6.45
CA CYS A 197 13.34 1.19 6.02
C CYS A 197 13.21 1.36 4.51
N GLU A 198 14.28 1.06 3.77
CA GLU A 198 14.05 0.52 2.45
C GLU A 198 13.31 -0.79 2.72
N ALA A 199 11.98 -0.70 2.79
CA ALA A 199 11.19 -1.64 2.04
C ALA A 199 11.96 -1.87 0.75
N VAL A 200 12.12 -3.12 0.32
CA VAL A 200 12.23 -3.35 -1.11
C VAL A 200 10.92 -2.78 -1.66
N ARG A 201 10.89 -1.46 -1.92
CA ARG A 201 10.13 -0.92 -3.02
C ARG A 201 10.71 -1.71 -4.16
N GLY A 202 9.99 -2.73 -4.63
CA GLY A 202 10.15 -3.13 -6.01
C GLY A 202 10.22 -1.82 -6.78
N LYS A 203 11.32 -1.60 -7.52
CA LYS A 203 11.30 -0.50 -8.48
C LYS A 203 10.00 -0.69 -9.24
N SER A 204 9.12 0.31 -9.24
CA SER A 204 8.01 0.33 -10.21
C SER A 204 8.72 0.19 -11.55
N GLU A 205 8.59 -0.98 -12.19
CA GLU A 205 9.27 -1.28 -13.45
C GLU A 205 8.58 -0.58 -14.63
N LEU A 206 7.40 -0.02 -14.36
CA LEU A 206 6.76 0.92 -15.25
C LEU A 206 7.50 2.26 -15.22
N GLU A 207 7.68 2.83 -16.39
CA GLU A 207 8.32 4.13 -16.56
C GLU A 207 7.59 5.00 -17.58
N LEU A 208 7.80 6.30 -17.48
CA LEU A 208 7.32 7.22 -18.51
C LEU A 208 8.16 7.03 -19.77
N ASN A 209 7.48 6.95 -20.91
CA ASN A 209 8.11 6.76 -22.22
C ASN A 209 8.92 5.45 -22.36
N TYR A 210 8.45 4.34 -21.75
CA TYR A 210 9.09 3.01 -21.84
C TYR A 210 9.43 2.60 -23.29
N TYR A 211 8.57 2.94 -24.25
CA TYR A 211 8.73 2.58 -25.66
C TYR A 211 9.64 3.52 -26.46
N ASN A 212 10.27 4.54 -25.87
CA ASN A 212 11.02 5.57 -26.62
C ASN A 212 12.16 5.02 -27.48
N GLN A 213 12.73 3.87 -27.12
CA GLN A 213 13.80 3.23 -27.90
C GLN A 213 13.27 2.09 -28.78
N SER A 214 12.39 1.24 -28.23
CA SER A 214 11.91 0.03 -28.90
C SER A 214 10.79 0.29 -29.91
N CYS A 215 9.90 1.25 -29.64
CA CYS A 215 8.85 1.69 -30.54
C CYS A 215 8.53 3.18 -30.32
N PRO A 216 9.35 4.11 -30.83
CA PRO A 216 9.24 5.55 -30.52
C PRO A 216 7.89 6.18 -30.88
N LYS A 217 7.14 5.58 -31.81
CA LYS A 217 5.81 6.05 -32.22
C LYS A 217 4.64 5.37 -31.50
N ALA A 218 4.89 4.47 -30.55
CA ALA A 218 3.85 3.66 -29.90
C ALA A 218 2.71 4.51 -29.33
N GLU A 219 3.03 5.44 -28.41
CA GLU A 219 2.02 6.29 -27.78
C GLU A 219 1.31 7.21 -28.77
N GLN A 220 2.03 7.70 -29.80
CA GLN A 220 1.44 8.51 -30.86
C GLN A 220 0.41 7.69 -31.66
N ILE A 221 0.77 6.47 -32.09
CA ILE A 221 -0.13 5.59 -32.84
C ILE A 221 -1.37 5.27 -32.01
N ILE A 222 -1.21 4.93 -30.72
CA ILE A 222 -2.34 4.66 -29.83
C ILE A 222 -3.26 5.87 -29.77
N LYS A 223 -2.72 7.05 -29.48
CA LYS A 223 -3.49 8.29 -29.40
C LYS A 223 -4.25 8.59 -30.69
N GLU A 224 -3.59 8.49 -31.85
CA GLU A 224 -4.23 8.72 -33.15
C GLU A 224 -5.37 7.73 -33.41
N GLN A 225 -5.17 6.44 -33.11
CA GLN A 225 -6.20 5.42 -33.27
C GLN A 225 -7.38 5.66 -32.32
N VAL A 226 -7.11 5.99 -31.05
CA VAL A 226 -8.13 6.35 -30.05
C VAL A 226 -8.95 7.54 -30.55
N GLU A 227 -8.32 8.61 -31.01
CA GLU A 227 -9.01 9.79 -31.53
C GLU A 227 -9.88 9.47 -32.75
N GLN A 228 -9.37 8.66 -33.69
CA GLN A 228 -10.12 8.24 -34.87
C GLN A 228 -11.33 7.39 -34.50
N LEU A 229 -11.14 6.43 -33.59
CA LEU A 229 -12.19 5.55 -33.11
C LEU A 229 -13.25 6.32 -32.32
N TYR A 230 -12.86 7.30 -31.50
CA TYR A 230 -13.78 8.19 -30.81
C TYR A 230 -14.59 9.05 -31.78
N LYS A 231 -13.94 9.69 -32.77
CA LYS A 231 -14.64 10.47 -33.81
C LYS A 231 -15.70 9.63 -34.55
N LYS A 232 -15.40 8.35 -34.80
CA LYS A 232 -16.31 7.43 -35.50
C LYS A 232 -17.39 6.83 -34.60
N HIS A 233 -17.07 6.56 -33.34
CA HIS A 233 -17.87 5.75 -32.43
C HIS A 233 -17.96 6.37 -31.03
N GLY A 234 -18.25 7.67 -30.91
CA GLY A 234 -18.07 8.52 -29.71
C GLY A 234 -18.33 7.96 -28.30
N ASN A 235 -19.00 6.82 -28.11
CA ASN A 235 -19.06 6.12 -26.83
C ASN A 235 -17.82 5.25 -26.49
N THR A 236 -16.77 5.22 -27.31
CA THR A 236 -15.56 4.42 -27.04
C THR A 236 -14.77 4.90 -25.83
N ALA A 237 -14.68 6.22 -25.60
CA ALA A 237 -13.92 6.79 -24.49
C ALA A 237 -14.40 6.25 -23.12
N ALA A 238 -15.70 6.30 -22.85
CA ALA A 238 -16.28 5.74 -21.63
C ALA A 238 -16.06 4.20 -21.52
N SER A 239 -15.93 3.51 -22.65
CA SER A 239 -15.64 2.07 -22.65
C SER A 239 -14.19 1.80 -22.26
N TRP A 240 -13.23 2.62 -22.73
CA TRP A 240 -11.82 2.46 -22.35
C TRP A 240 -11.58 2.74 -20.86
N LEU A 241 -12.22 3.76 -20.29
CA LEU A 241 -12.18 4.01 -18.85
C LEU A 241 -12.69 2.79 -18.06
N ARG A 242 -13.83 2.22 -18.48
CA ARG A 242 -14.38 1.02 -17.83
C ARG A 242 -13.49 -0.21 -18.04
N ASN A 243 -12.90 -0.37 -19.22
CA ASN A 243 -11.98 -1.48 -19.49
C ASN A 243 -10.74 -1.42 -18.59
N LEU A 244 -10.15 -0.23 -18.41
CA LEU A 244 -9.03 -0.07 -17.47
C LEU A 244 -9.44 -0.45 -16.05
N PHE A 245 -10.60 0.01 -15.58
CA PHE A 245 -11.09 -0.37 -14.25
C PHE A 245 -11.26 -1.87 -14.11
N HIS A 246 -11.94 -2.53 -15.04
CA HIS A 246 -12.18 -3.97 -14.93
C HIS A 246 -10.93 -4.83 -15.08
N ASP A 247 -9.92 -4.37 -15.83
CA ASP A 247 -8.62 -5.03 -15.92
C ASP A 247 -7.86 -4.85 -14.59
N CYS A 248 -7.62 -3.61 -14.22
CA CYS A 248 -6.75 -3.27 -13.10
C CYS A 248 -7.35 -3.51 -11.71
N ALA A 249 -8.65 -3.38 -11.53
CA ALA A 249 -9.28 -3.55 -10.20
C ALA A 249 -9.44 -5.02 -9.80
N LEU A 250 -9.19 -5.95 -10.73
CA LEU A 250 -9.29 -7.38 -10.48
C LEU A 250 -8.09 -7.88 -9.68
N ILE A 251 -7.06 -8.43 -10.35
CA ILE A 251 -5.83 -8.92 -9.70
C ILE A 251 -4.61 -8.10 -10.10
N SER A 252 -4.58 -7.66 -11.36
CA SER A 252 -3.43 -6.99 -11.97
C SER A 252 -3.87 -6.18 -13.19
N CYS A 253 -3.14 -5.11 -13.51
CA CYS A 253 -3.20 -4.46 -14.83
C CYS A 253 -2.39 -5.25 -15.87
N ASP A 254 -2.94 -6.34 -16.38
CA ASP A 254 -2.20 -7.30 -17.22
C ASP A 254 -2.97 -7.73 -18.49
N ALA A 255 -4.06 -7.04 -18.82
CA ALA A 255 -4.92 -7.35 -19.96
C ALA A 255 -5.49 -8.79 -19.97
N SER A 256 -5.55 -9.47 -18.81
CA SER A 256 -6.29 -10.72 -18.61
C SER A 256 -7.74 -10.59 -19.07
N LEU A 257 -8.36 -9.43 -18.81
CA LEU A 257 -9.69 -9.04 -19.27
C LEU A 257 -9.91 -9.22 -20.79
N LEU A 258 -8.87 -9.10 -21.60
CA LEU A 258 -8.99 -9.17 -23.07
C LEU A 258 -9.03 -10.60 -23.61
N LEU A 259 -8.70 -11.62 -22.82
CA LEU A 259 -8.72 -13.00 -23.28
C LEU A 259 -10.15 -13.45 -23.61
N ASP A 260 -10.30 -14.15 -24.73
CA ASP A 260 -11.54 -14.83 -25.11
C ASP A 260 -11.51 -16.29 -24.62
N ASN A 261 -12.69 -16.92 -24.53
CA ASN A 261 -12.79 -18.34 -24.19
C ASN A 261 -12.06 -19.19 -25.26
N ALA A 262 -10.92 -19.76 -24.92
CA ALA A 262 -10.09 -20.58 -25.80
C ALA A 262 -9.05 -21.38 -25.00
N ASN A 263 -8.71 -22.60 -25.43
CA ASN A 263 -7.61 -23.40 -24.85
C ASN A 263 -7.63 -23.46 -23.31
N ASP A 264 -8.72 -23.98 -22.74
CA ASP A 264 -8.98 -24.08 -21.29
C ASP A 264 -9.08 -22.75 -20.52
N ILE A 265 -8.91 -21.60 -21.18
CA ILE A 265 -9.14 -20.28 -20.59
C ILE A 265 -10.64 -19.97 -20.57
N ILE A 266 -11.13 -19.65 -19.38
CA ILE A 266 -12.46 -19.06 -19.16
C ILE A 266 -12.28 -17.55 -19.03
N SER A 267 -12.92 -16.81 -19.94
CA SER A 267 -12.83 -15.35 -20.03
C SER A 267 -13.64 -14.66 -18.93
N GLU A 268 -13.01 -13.69 -18.25
CA GLU A 268 -13.65 -12.74 -17.32
C GLU A 268 -14.85 -12.00 -17.93
N LYS A 269 -14.90 -11.87 -19.26
CA LYS A 269 -16.03 -11.26 -19.99
C LYS A 269 -17.33 -12.06 -19.83
N SER A 270 -17.22 -13.34 -19.47
CA SER A 270 -18.36 -14.24 -19.28
C SER A 270 -19.06 -14.03 -17.93
N GLU A 271 -18.41 -13.33 -17.00
CA GLU A 271 -18.90 -13.19 -15.63
C GLU A 271 -20.01 -12.14 -15.51
N PRO A 272 -20.99 -12.33 -14.59
CA PRO A 272 -22.12 -11.43 -14.43
C PRO A 272 -21.73 -9.96 -14.18
N ARG A 273 -20.68 -9.70 -13.39
CA ARG A 273 -20.23 -8.32 -13.10
C ARG A 273 -19.53 -7.65 -14.29
N SER A 274 -19.09 -8.43 -15.28
CA SER A 274 -18.56 -7.93 -16.56
C SER A 274 -19.67 -7.59 -17.57
N PHE A 275 -20.95 -7.70 -17.18
CA PHE A 275 -22.07 -7.39 -18.07
C PHE A 275 -22.00 -5.96 -18.65
N GLY A 276 -22.31 -5.85 -19.95
CA GLY A 276 -22.34 -4.60 -20.69
C GLY A 276 -20.96 -4.02 -21.04
N MET A 277 -19.87 -4.71 -20.68
CA MET A 277 -18.54 -4.41 -21.21
C MET A 277 -18.52 -4.64 -22.72
N ARG A 278 -17.79 -3.80 -23.44
CA ARG A 278 -17.87 -3.73 -24.91
C ARG A 278 -16.64 -3.07 -25.50
N ASN A 279 -16.63 -3.01 -26.84
CA ASN A 279 -15.63 -2.28 -27.61
C ASN A 279 -14.19 -2.84 -27.53
N PHE A 280 -14.01 -4.05 -27.00
CA PHE A 280 -12.72 -4.77 -26.99
C PHE A 280 -12.09 -4.89 -28.37
N LYS A 281 -12.90 -5.04 -29.43
CA LYS A 281 -12.43 -5.08 -30.83
C LYS A 281 -11.57 -3.87 -31.23
N TYR A 282 -11.78 -2.72 -30.61
CA TYR A 282 -11.00 -1.52 -30.92
C TYR A 282 -9.62 -1.52 -30.28
N ILE A 283 -9.43 -2.24 -29.15
CA ILE A 283 -8.09 -2.51 -28.61
C ILE A 283 -7.30 -3.33 -29.63
N ASN A 284 -7.92 -4.34 -30.25
CA ASN A 284 -7.29 -5.10 -31.33
C ASN A 284 -6.99 -4.26 -32.57
N THR A 285 -7.88 -3.33 -32.95
CA THR A 285 -7.58 -2.40 -34.05
C THR A 285 -6.31 -1.58 -33.77
N ILE A 286 -6.16 -1.09 -32.53
CA ILE A 286 -4.95 -0.36 -32.11
C ILE A 286 -3.73 -1.30 -32.13
N LYS A 287 -3.88 -2.51 -31.59
CA LYS A 287 -2.83 -3.53 -31.58
C LYS A 287 -2.34 -3.88 -32.98
N GLU A 288 -3.24 -4.07 -33.94
CA GLU A 288 -2.90 -4.33 -35.34
C GLU A 288 -2.11 -3.19 -35.99
N ALA A 289 -2.39 -1.93 -35.61
CA ALA A 289 -1.61 -0.79 -36.08
C ALA A 289 -0.19 -0.80 -35.49
N LEU A 290 -0.06 -1.11 -34.20
CA LEU A 290 1.23 -1.22 -33.52
C LEU A 290 2.06 -2.40 -34.03
N GLU A 291 1.46 -3.57 -34.25
CA GLU A 291 2.17 -4.74 -34.78
C GLU A 291 2.70 -4.52 -36.21
N LYS A 292 2.14 -3.59 -36.97
CA LYS A 292 2.68 -3.18 -38.27
C LYS A 292 3.89 -2.25 -38.16
N GLU A 293 3.95 -1.42 -37.11
CA GLU A 293 5.06 -0.48 -36.89
C GLU A 293 6.21 -1.14 -36.12
N CYS A 294 5.91 -1.84 -35.03
CA CYS A 294 6.86 -2.43 -34.10
C CYS A 294 6.33 -3.79 -33.61
N PRO A 295 6.55 -4.87 -34.38
CA PRO A 295 6.06 -6.21 -34.05
C PRO A 295 6.49 -6.66 -32.65
N MET A 296 5.59 -7.32 -31.94
CA MET A 296 5.85 -7.97 -30.63
C MET A 296 6.49 -7.04 -29.59
N THR A 297 6.20 -5.74 -29.64
CA THR A 297 6.86 -4.74 -28.78
C THR A 297 5.93 -4.17 -27.70
N VAL A 298 4.72 -3.74 -28.07
CA VAL A 298 3.80 -3.04 -27.17
C VAL A 298 2.76 -4.00 -26.60
N SER A 299 2.62 -4.10 -25.28
CA SER A 299 1.64 -5.00 -24.63
C SER A 299 0.20 -4.52 -24.81
N CYS A 300 -0.75 -5.44 -24.74
CA CYS A 300 -2.16 -5.11 -24.73
C CYS A 300 -2.59 -4.39 -23.44
N ALA A 301 -1.94 -4.70 -22.31
CA ALA A 301 -2.11 -4.01 -21.04
C ALA A 301 -1.81 -2.51 -21.16
N ASP A 302 -0.70 -2.14 -21.80
CA ASP A 302 -0.39 -0.73 -22.04
C ASP A 302 -1.34 -0.07 -23.05
N ILE A 303 -1.86 -0.82 -24.03
CA ILE A 303 -2.90 -0.29 -24.93
C ILE A 303 -4.18 0.06 -24.15
N ILE A 304 -4.61 -0.77 -23.18
CA ILE A 304 -5.75 -0.43 -22.32
C ILE A 304 -5.47 0.85 -21.53
N ALA A 305 -4.33 0.90 -20.84
CA ALA A 305 -3.95 2.03 -19.99
C ALA A 305 -3.88 3.36 -20.76
N LEU A 306 -3.20 3.36 -21.92
CA LEU A 306 -3.07 4.54 -22.76
C LEU A 306 -4.39 4.92 -23.45
N SER A 307 -5.20 3.93 -23.88
CA SER A 307 -6.53 4.22 -24.44
C SER A 307 -7.46 4.86 -23.42
N ALA A 308 -7.38 4.45 -22.16
CA ALA A 308 -8.14 5.06 -21.08
C ALA A 308 -7.63 6.49 -20.78
N ARG A 309 -6.31 6.71 -20.73
CA ARG A 309 -5.68 8.04 -20.59
C ARG A 309 -6.15 9.01 -21.66
N ASP A 310 -6.06 8.60 -22.93
CA ASP A 310 -6.50 9.42 -24.05
C ASP A 310 -8.03 9.60 -24.06
N GLY A 311 -8.77 8.57 -23.61
CA GLY A 311 -10.21 8.65 -23.38
C GLY A 311 -10.61 9.71 -22.36
N VAL A 312 -9.87 9.82 -21.24
CA VAL A 312 -10.08 10.87 -20.22
C VAL A 312 -9.91 12.26 -20.84
N ALA A 313 -8.84 12.47 -21.60
CA ALA A 313 -8.59 13.75 -22.27
C ALA A 313 -9.69 14.11 -23.29
N LEU A 314 -10.16 13.12 -24.07
CA LEU A 314 -11.26 13.31 -25.04
C LEU A 314 -12.60 13.64 -24.39
N LEU A 315 -12.81 13.23 -23.14
CA LEU A 315 -13.98 13.55 -22.35
C LEU A 315 -13.82 14.89 -21.59
N GLY A 316 -12.77 15.67 -21.84
CA GLY A 316 -12.54 16.96 -21.18
C GLY A 316 -11.86 16.85 -19.81
N GLY A 317 -11.34 15.68 -19.45
CA GLY A 317 -10.49 15.49 -18.28
C GLY A 317 -9.06 16.00 -18.48
N PRO A 318 -8.23 15.98 -17.42
CA PRO A 318 -6.86 16.45 -17.47
C PRO A 318 -5.95 15.49 -18.25
N SER A 319 -4.76 15.98 -18.63
CA SER A 319 -3.68 15.11 -19.07
C SER A 319 -3.16 14.31 -17.88
N ILE A 320 -3.01 12.99 -18.05
CA ILE A 320 -2.48 12.08 -17.04
C ILE A 320 -1.23 11.41 -17.61
N ASP A 321 -0.12 11.51 -16.88
CA ASP A 321 1.15 10.91 -17.25
C ASP A 321 1.18 9.45 -16.80
N VAL A 322 0.68 8.55 -17.65
CA VAL A 322 0.61 7.11 -17.39
C VAL A 322 1.94 6.45 -17.72
N LYS A 323 2.51 5.73 -16.75
CA LYS A 323 3.69 4.90 -16.98
C LYS A 323 3.31 3.63 -17.77
N THR A 324 4.24 3.16 -18.60
CA THR A 324 4.10 1.97 -19.44
C THR A 324 5.23 0.98 -19.16
N GLY A 325 5.18 -0.20 -19.77
CA GLY A 325 6.06 -1.34 -19.50
C GLY A 325 5.34 -2.56 -18.91
N ARG A 326 4.00 -2.57 -18.93
CA ARG A 326 3.21 -3.73 -18.49
C ARG A 326 3.38 -4.88 -19.47
N ARG A 327 3.18 -6.11 -19.00
CA ARG A 327 3.10 -7.32 -19.81
C ARG A 327 1.71 -7.94 -19.75
N ASP A 328 1.44 -8.76 -20.75
CA ASP A 328 0.16 -9.42 -20.88
C ASP A 328 0.15 -10.76 -20.13
N SER A 329 -0.91 -10.99 -19.35
CA SER A 329 -1.13 -12.26 -18.67
C SER A 329 -1.45 -13.37 -19.66
N THR A 330 -1.00 -14.57 -19.29
CA THR A 330 -1.34 -15.83 -19.97
C THR A 330 -2.57 -16.49 -19.35
N GLU A 331 -3.18 -15.86 -18.34
CA GLU A 331 -4.34 -16.35 -17.60
C GLU A 331 -5.47 -15.31 -17.60
N SER A 332 -6.70 -15.78 -17.37
CA SER A 332 -7.88 -14.95 -17.13
C SER A 332 -8.57 -15.43 -15.87
N TYR A 333 -9.06 -14.50 -15.06
CA TYR A 333 -9.43 -14.74 -13.67
C TYR A 333 -10.94 -14.72 -13.44
N ALA A 334 -11.70 -15.43 -14.29
CA ALA A 334 -13.16 -15.46 -14.24
C ALA A 334 -13.71 -15.79 -12.84
N SER A 335 -13.12 -16.75 -12.13
CA SER A 335 -13.55 -17.13 -10.77
C SER A 335 -13.35 -16.05 -9.71
N GLU A 336 -12.54 -15.03 -9.99
CA GLU A 336 -12.21 -13.97 -9.05
C GLU A 336 -13.00 -12.67 -9.27
N VAL A 337 -13.74 -12.56 -10.38
CA VAL A 337 -14.50 -11.34 -10.73
C VAL A 337 -15.44 -10.92 -9.61
N ASP A 338 -16.14 -11.86 -8.99
CA ASP A 338 -17.08 -11.57 -7.90
C ASP A 338 -16.40 -11.10 -6.60
N ASN A 339 -15.11 -11.43 -6.39
CA ASN A 339 -14.36 -11.08 -5.19
C ASN A 339 -13.76 -9.67 -5.26
N TYR A 340 -13.50 -9.16 -6.47
CA TYR A 340 -12.71 -7.95 -6.69
C TYR A 340 -13.44 -6.83 -7.43
N ILE A 341 -14.44 -7.14 -8.27
CA ILE A 341 -15.20 -6.11 -8.98
C ILE A 341 -16.48 -5.82 -8.19
N PRO A 342 -16.68 -4.63 -7.61
CA PRO A 342 -17.93 -4.32 -6.91
C PRO A 342 -19.13 -4.32 -7.86
N ASN A 343 -20.26 -4.78 -7.35
CA ASN A 343 -21.53 -4.74 -8.05
C ASN A 343 -22.23 -3.38 -7.85
N HIS A 344 -23.18 -3.07 -8.72
CA HIS A 344 -23.94 -1.81 -8.73
C HIS A 344 -24.79 -1.53 -7.48
N ASN A 345 -24.99 -2.56 -6.65
CA ASN A 345 -25.82 -2.57 -5.44
C ASN A 345 -25.08 -3.15 -4.23
N ASP A 346 -23.74 -3.29 -4.30
CA ASP A 346 -22.93 -3.68 -3.14
C ASP A 346 -22.91 -2.56 -2.09
N SER A 347 -22.83 -2.94 -0.82
CA SER A 347 -22.75 -1.97 0.28
C SER A 347 -21.49 -1.11 0.20
N MET A 348 -21.57 0.15 0.61
CA MET A 348 -20.41 1.05 0.64
C MET A 348 -19.23 0.50 1.45
N SER A 349 -19.46 -0.26 2.53
CA SER A 349 -18.38 -0.92 3.29
C SER A 349 -17.61 -1.95 2.48
N LEU A 350 -18.30 -2.74 1.65
CA LEU A 350 -17.65 -3.70 0.75
C LEU A 350 -16.85 -2.95 -0.30
N VAL A 351 -17.45 -1.95 -0.95
CA VAL A 351 -16.80 -1.13 -1.98
C VAL A 351 -15.52 -0.47 -1.44
N LEU A 352 -15.58 0.14 -0.25
CA LEU A 352 -14.41 0.73 0.41
C LEU A 352 -13.31 -0.31 0.66
N SER A 353 -13.68 -1.48 1.21
CA SER A 353 -12.70 -2.54 1.52
C SER A 353 -12.04 -3.13 0.28
N THR A 354 -12.76 -3.19 -0.84
CA THR A 354 -12.23 -3.68 -2.11
C THR A 354 -11.23 -2.71 -2.73
N PHE A 355 -11.54 -1.41 -2.75
CA PHE A 355 -10.61 -0.40 -3.27
C PHE A 355 -9.38 -0.20 -2.36
N GLU A 356 -9.54 -0.35 -1.05
CA GLU A 356 -8.41 -0.28 -0.11
C GLU A 356 -7.36 -1.36 -0.38
N LYS A 357 -7.77 -2.57 -0.80
CA LYS A 357 -6.85 -3.68 -1.15
C LYS A 357 -5.91 -3.34 -2.31
N ILE A 358 -6.34 -2.48 -3.23
CA ILE A 358 -5.53 -2.02 -4.36
C ILE A 358 -4.89 -0.65 -4.12
N GLY A 359 -4.85 -0.21 -2.85
CA GLY A 359 -4.19 1.03 -2.43
C GLY A 359 -4.98 2.31 -2.72
N VAL A 360 -6.25 2.21 -3.13
CA VAL A 360 -7.10 3.38 -3.34
C VAL A 360 -7.81 3.74 -2.05
N ASP A 361 -7.50 4.92 -1.50
CA ASP A 361 -8.15 5.45 -0.31
C ASP A 361 -9.61 5.89 -0.56
N THR A 362 -10.34 6.22 0.52
CA THR A 362 -11.74 6.65 0.45
C THR A 362 -11.96 7.85 -0.49
N GLU A 363 -11.05 8.81 -0.50
CA GLU A 363 -11.15 9.98 -1.37
C GLU A 363 -10.94 9.60 -2.84
N GLY A 364 -9.98 8.73 -3.12
CA GLY A 364 -9.70 8.20 -4.44
C GLY A 364 -10.84 7.32 -4.97
N LEU A 365 -11.49 6.53 -4.10
CA LEU A 365 -12.70 5.79 -4.45
C LEU A 365 -13.80 6.75 -4.93
N VAL A 366 -14.11 7.78 -4.12
CA VAL A 366 -15.14 8.77 -4.46
C VAL A 366 -14.79 9.47 -5.78
N ALA A 367 -13.51 9.73 -6.02
CA ALA A 367 -13.03 10.29 -7.28
C ALA A 367 -13.24 9.31 -8.46
N LEU A 368 -12.84 8.04 -8.34
CA LEU A 368 -12.97 7.04 -9.41
C LEU A 368 -14.44 6.76 -9.77
N LEU A 369 -15.36 6.73 -8.79
CA LEU A 369 -16.79 6.64 -9.09
C LEU A 369 -17.31 7.84 -9.89
N GLY A 370 -16.62 8.98 -9.85
CA GLY A 370 -16.86 10.13 -10.74
C GLY A 370 -16.69 9.81 -12.24
N ALA A 371 -16.06 8.69 -12.61
CA ALA A 371 -16.11 8.18 -13.99
C ALA A 371 -17.54 7.93 -14.48
N HIS A 372 -18.51 7.72 -13.58
CA HIS A 372 -19.92 7.64 -13.91
C HIS A 372 -20.53 9.00 -14.34
N SER A 373 -19.76 10.09 -14.41
CA SER A 373 -20.16 11.31 -15.13
C SER A 373 -20.38 11.05 -16.64
N VAL A 374 -19.72 10.03 -17.19
CA VAL A 374 -19.85 9.65 -18.60
C VAL A 374 -20.48 8.28 -18.77
N GLY A 375 -20.97 8.01 -19.99
CA GLY A 375 -21.41 6.68 -20.37
C GLY A 375 -22.87 6.37 -20.02
N ARG A 376 -23.16 5.07 -19.89
CA ARG A 376 -24.53 4.54 -19.85
C ARG A 376 -24.62 3.29 -19.00
N THR A 377 -25.76 3.11 -18.35
CA THR A 377 -26.08 1.95 -17.51
C THR A 377 -27.27 1.21 -18.07
N HIS A 378 -27.16 -0.10 -18.23
CA HIS A 378 -28.26 -0.96 -18.66
C HIS A 378 -29.35 -1.06 -17.59
N CYS A 379 -30.61 -1.15 -18.02
CA CYS A 379 -31.75 -1.24 -17.11
C CYS A 379 -31.65 -2.40 -16.12
N GLN A 380 -31.02 -3.51 -16.49
CA GLN A 380 -30.78 -4.66 -15.60
C GLN A 380 -30.08 -4.27 -14.29
N ASN A 381 -29.22 -3.25 -14.31
CA ASN A 381 -28.49 -2.77 -13.13
C ASN A 381 -29.23 -1.64 -12.37
N ILE A 382 -30.49 -1.34 -12.74
CA ILE A 382 -31.27 -0.22 -12.21
C ILE A 382 -32.62 -0.72 -11.69
N VAL A 383 -33.20 -1.76 -12.29
CA VAL A 383 -34.58 -2.18 -12.04
C VAL A 383 -34.89 -2.52 -10.58
N GLN A 384 -33.91 -2.98 -9.80
CA GLN A 384 -34.07 -3.21 -8.36
C GLN A 384 -34.38 -1.92 -7.58
N ARG A 385 -33.99 -0.75 -8.10
CA ARG A 385 -34.32 0.55 -7.51
C ARG A 385 -35.68 1.10 -7.97
N LEU A 386 -36.32 0.47 -8.96
CA LEU A 386 -37.57 0.96 -9.57
C LEU A 386 -38.78 0.07 -9.27
N TYR A 387 -38.55 -1.23 -9.02
CA TYR A 387 -39.59 -2.25 -8.88
C TYR A 387 -39.31 -3.24 -7.73
N PRO A 388 -40.37 -3.78 -7.07
CA PRO A 388 -41.78 -3.41 -7.24
C PRO A 388 -42.07 -1.99 -6.72
N THR A 389 -41.26 -1.54 -5.77
CA THR A 389 -41.34 -0.21 -5.16
C THR A 389 -40.14 0.62 -5.61
N VAL A 390 -40.34 1.92 -5.79
CA VAL A 390 -39.25 2.86 -6.08
C VAL A 390 -38.43 3.06 -4.81
N ASP A 391 -37.12 2.96 -4.92
CA ASP A 391 -36.16 3.32 -3.88
C ASP A 391 -36.45 4.74 -3.36
N SER A 392 -36.63 4.87 -2.04
CA SER A 392 -36.98 6.13 -1.38
C SER A 392 -35.88 7.18 -1.44
N THR A 393 -34.65 6.79 -1.77
CA THR A 393 -33.50 7.69 -1.93
C THR A 393 -33.46 8.38 -3.29
N LEU A 394 -34.33 8.01 -4.24
CA LEU A 394 -34.42 8.63 -5.56
C LEU A 394 -35.35 9.84 -5.55
N ASP A 395 -34.93 10.92 -6.22
CA ASP A 395 -35.82 12.02 -6.55
C ASP A 395 -37.04 11.53 -7.35
N SER A 396 -38.22 11.96 -6.94
CA SER A 396 -39.48 11.47 -7.50
C SER A 396 -39.65 11.78 -9.00
N SER A 397 -39.12 12.91 -9.47
CA SER A 397 -39.18 13.28 -10.88
C SER A 397 -38.19 12.46 -11.71
N TYR A 398 -37.02 12.18 -11.14
CA TYR A 398 -36.00 11.35 -11.75
C TYR A 398 -36.41 9.88 -11.80
N ALA A 399 -37.02 9.34 -10.74
CA ALA A 399 -37.58 7.99 -10.74
C ALA A 399 -38.64 7.79 -11.86
N LYS A 400 -39.48 8.80 -12.12
CA LYS A 400 -40.41 8.78 -13.27
C LYS A 400 -39.67 8.76 -14.61
N TYR A 401 -38.57 9.51 -14.74
CA TYR A 401 -37.71 9.44 -15.91
C TYR A 401 -37.10 8.04 -16.09
N LEU A 402 -36.51 7.46 -15.03
CA LEU A 402 -35.91 6.13 -15.06
C LEU A 402 -36.94 5.06 -15.42
N LYS A 403 -38.16 5.09 -14.86
CA LYS A 403 -39.25 4.18 -15.22
C LYS A 403 -39.68 4.27 -16.69
N ARG A 404 -39.61 5.45 -17.31
CA ARG A 404 -39.86 5.56 -18.77
C ARG A 404 -38.77 4.91 -19.60
N ARG A 405 -37.53 4.88 -19.12
CA ARG A 405 -36.39 4.26 -19.82
C ARG A 405 -36.26 2.77 -19.54
N CYS A 406 -36.66 2.35 -18.34
CA CYS A 406 -36.65 0.98 -17.84
C CYS A 406 -38.06 0.61 -17.39
N PRO A 407 -38.99 0.31 -18.33
CA PRO A 407 -40.42 0.19 -18.05
C PRO A 407 -40.83 -1.13 -17.38
N THR A 408 -39.98 -2.17 -17.43
CA THR A 408 -40.29 -3.50 -16.90
C THR A 408 -39.39 -3.83 -15.70
N SER A 409 -39.87 -4.69 -14.81
CA SER A 409 -39.07 -5.27 -13.72
C SER A 409 -38.11 -6.36 -14.20
N THR A 410 -38.34 -6.90 -15.40
CA THR A 410 -37.55 -7.96 -16.04
C THR A 410 -37.03 -7.45 -17.40
N PRO A 411 -36.03 -6.55 -17.39
CA PRO A 411 -35.49 -5.98 -18.62
C PRO A 411 -34.79 -7.07 -19.42
N ASN A 412 -34.90 -7.00 -20.74
CA ASN A 412 -34.23 -7.98 -21.60
C ASN A 412 -32.72 -7.62 -21.68
N PRO A 413 -31.81 -8.48 -21.20
CA PRO A 413 -30.37 -8.18 -21.21
C PRO A 413 -29.80 -7.99 -22.62
N LYS A 414 -30.47 -8.52 -23.65
CA LYS A 414 -30.08 -8.38 -25.06
C LYS A 414 -30.70 -7.14 -25.73
N ALA A 415 -31.65 -6.48 -25.09
CA ALA A 415 -32.27 -5.27 -25.62
C ALA A 415 -31.41 -4.04 -25.33
N VAL A 416 -31.56 -3.02 -26.18
CA VAL A 416 -30.88 -1.73 -26.04
C VAL A 416 -31.64 -0.85 -25.04
N GLU A 417 -31.75 -1.33 -23.81
CA GLU A 417 -32.45 -0.67 -22.70
C GLU A 417 -31.43 -0.13 -21.70
N TYR A 418 -31.21 1.17 -21.74
CA TYR A 418 -30.24 1.85 -20.90
C TYR A 418 -30.67 3.28 -20.56
N VAL A 419 -30.05 3.83 -19.52
CA VAL A 419 -30.02 5.26 -19.20
C VAL A 419 -28.61 5.80 -19.37
N ARG A 420 -28.49 7.11 -19.58
CA ARG A 420 -27.19 7.79 -19.46
C ARG A 420 -26.86 7.95 -17.98
N ASN A 421 -25.59 7.83 -17.63
CA ASN A 421 -25.17 7.95 -16.24
C ASN A 421 -25.35 9.39 -15.73
N ASP A 422 -25.06 10.37 -16.58
CA ASP A 422 -25.38 11.79 -16.39
C ASP A 422 -26.36 12.28 -17.46
N LEU A 423 -27.37 13.07 -17.08
CA LEU A 423 -28.33 13.67 -18.03
C LEU A 423 -27.91 15.04 -18.56
N GLY A 424 -27.11 15.79 -17.79
CA GLY A 424 -26.62 17.10 -18.17
C GLY A 424 -25.47 16.99 -19.15
N THR A 425 -24.42 16.26 -18.77
CA THR A 425 -23.13 16.24 -19.48
C THR A 425 -22.63 14.81 -19.76
N PRO A 426 -23.42 13.92 -20.40
CA PRO A 426 -23.13 12.47 -20.52
C PRO A 426 -21.84 12.07 -21.25
N MET A 427 -21.15 13.03 -21.85
CA MET A 427 -19.93 12.86 -22.64
C MET A 427 -18.79 13.77 -22.15
N ILE A 428 -18.94 14.37 -20.97
CA ILE A 428 -17.92 15.22 -20.34
C ILE A 428 -17.62 14.61 -18.97
N LEU A 429 -16.35 14.35 -18.70
CA LEU A 429 -15.91 13.94 -17.37
C LEU A 429 -15.83 15.18 -16.49
N ASP A 430 -16.91 15.47 -15.78
CA ASP A 430 -17.01 16.63 -14.90
C ASP A 430 -17.73 16.31 -13.58
N ASN A 431 -17.80 17.31 -12.71
CA ASN A 431 -18.42 17.18 -11.40
C ASN A 431 -19.95 17.26 -11.38
N VAL A 432 -20.63 17.27 -12.53
CA VAL A 432 -22.10 17.21 -12.59
C VAL A 432 -22.61 15.89 -12.01
N TYR A 433 -21.83 14.80 -12.11
CA TYR A 433 -22.06 13.55 -11.37
C TYR A 433 -22.32 13.79 -9.88
N TYR A 434 -21.43 14.50 -9.19
CA TYR A 434 -21.58 14.74 -7.74
C TYR A 434 -22.78 15.63 -7.42
N LYS A 435 -23.06 16.63 -8.28
CA LYS A 435 -24.26 17.48 -8.16
C LYS A 435 -25.55 16.66 -8.33
N ASN A 436 -25.54 15.67 -9.24
CA ASN A 436 -26.67 14.79 -9.48
C ASN A 436 -26.94 13.87 -8.28
N ILE A 437 -25.91 13.21 -7.74
CA ILE A 437 -26.12 12.31 -6.58
C ILE A 437 -26.56 13.09 -5.33
N LEU A 438 -26.04 14.30 -5.10
CA LEU A 438 -26.51 15.21 -4.03
C LEU A 438 -27.97 15.62 -4.21
N ALA A 439 -28.45 15.70 -5.46
CA ALA A 439 -29.84 15.97 -5.79
C ALA A 439 -30.71 14.70 -5.83
N HIS A 440 -30.25 13.59 -5.26
CA HIS A 440 -30.96 12.29 -5.27
C HIS A 440 -31.17 11.69 -6.66
N LYS A 441 -30.24 11.97 -7.59
CA LYS A 441 -30.29 11.52 -8.99
C LYS A 441 -29.15 10.54 -9.35
N GLY A 442 -28.58 9.85 -8.38
CA GLY A 442 -27.66 8.73 -8.67
C GLY A 442 -28.39 7.61 -9.42
N VAL A 443 -27.77 7.07 -10.48
CA VAL A 443 -28.37 5.99 -11.27
C VAL A 443 -28.27 4.67 -10.52
N LEU A 444 -27.06 4.30 -10.09
CA LEU A 444 -26.82 3.08 -9.33
C LEU A 444 -27.07 3.31 -7.84
N LEU A 445 -27.33 2.21 -7.11
CA LEU A 445 -27.50 2.30 -5.66
C LEU A 445 -26.19 2.75 -5.00
N VAL A 446 -25.06 2.15 -5.42
CA VAL A 446 -23.73 2.50 -4.94
C VAL A 446 -23.39 3.98 -5.14
N ASP A 447 -23.83 4.60 -6.25
CA ASP A 447 -23.65 6.04 -6.50
C ASP A 447 -24.39 6.88 -5.46
N GLN A 448 -25.63 6.49 -5.14
CA GLN A 448 -26.46 7.21 -4.17
C GLN A 448 -25.95 7.01 -2.74
N GLU A 449 -25.37 5.84 -2.43
CA GLU A 449 -24.80 5.55 -1.11
C GLU A 449 -23.60 6.44 -0.77
N LEU A 450 -22.87 6.98 -1.76
CA LEU A 450 -21.77 7.93 -1.52
C LEU A 450 -22.23 9.18 -0.77
N VAL A 451 -23.50 9.57 -0.91
CA VAL A 451 -24.06 10.76 -0.25
C VAL A 451 -24.49 10.44 1.17
N SER A 452 -25.01 9.24 1.41
CA SER A 452 -25.53 8.85 2.73
C SER A 452 -24.45 8.31 3.68
N ASP A 453 -23.34 7.81 3.16
CA ASP A 453 -22.27 7.28 4.01
C ASP A 453 -21.39 8.42 4.59
N PRO A 454 -21.18 8.47 5.93
CA PRO A 454 -20.42 9.54 6.56
C PRO A 454 -18.92 9.53 6.19
N ARG A 455 -18.37 8.41 5.71
CA ARG A 455 -16.97 8.29 5.31
C ARG A 455 -16.70 8.94 3.95
N THR A 456 -17.69 8.93 3.06
CA THR A 456 -17.56 9.39 1.66
C THR A 456 -18.21 10.75 1.42
N SER A 457 -19.31 11.06 2.10
CA SER A 457 -20.08 12.29 1.91
C SER A 457 -19.28 13.61 2.02
N PRO A 458 -18.24 13.75 2.87
CA PRO A 458 -17.42 14.97 2.86
C PRO A 458 -16.69 15.18 1.54
N PHE A 459 -16.22 14.10 0.89
CA PHE A 459 -15.52 14.17 -0.39
C PHE A 459 -16.48 14.44 -1.54
N VAL A 460 -17.69 13.86 -1.51
CA VAL A 460 -18.75 14.17 -2.49
C VAL A 460 -19.05 15.67 -2.50
N ASN A 461 -19.21 16.29 -1.33
CA ASN A 461 -19.47 17.73 -1.23
C ASN A 461 -18.31 18.57 -1.80
N LYS A 462 -17.06 18.22 -1.48
CA LYS A 462 -15.87 18.91 -2.02
C LYS A 462 -15.81 18.82 -3.55
N MET A 463 -16.01 17.62 -4.10
CA MET A 463 -15.96 17.39 -5.55
C MET A 463 -17.13 18.09 -6.28
N ALA A 464 -18.32 18.13 -5.69
CA ALA A 464 -19.46 18.86 -6.24
C ALA A 464 -19.22 20.39 -6.31
N GLN A 465 -18.51 20.94 -5.32
CA GLN A 465 -18.20 22.37 -5.24
C GLN A 465 -17.03 22.78 -6.16
N ASN A 466 -16.07 21.88 -6.39
CA ASN A 466 -14.86 22.18 -7.13
C ASN A 466 -14.53 21.08 -8.15
N ASN A 467 -14.73 21.41 -9.44
CA ASN A 467 -14.44 20.50 -10.55
C ASN A 467 -12.94 20.21 -10.70
N GLU A 468 -12.09 21.22 -10.46
CA GLU A 468 -10.65 21.04 -10.53
C GLU A 468 -10.16 20.07 -9.45
N TYR A 469 -10.67 20.21 -8.23
CA TYR A 469 -10.38 19.27 -7.14
C TYR A 469 -10.79 17.85 -7.49
N PHE A 470 -12.00 17.67 -8.06
CA PHE A 470 -12.42 16.36 -8.58
C PHE A 470 -11.43 15.80 -9.59
N LEU A 471 -11.08 16.55 -10.64
CA LEU A 471 -10.20 16.07 -11.70
C LEU A 471 -8.77 15.76 -11.20
N GLN A 472 -8.27 16.51 -10.22
CA GLN A 472 -6.98 16.24 -9.56
C GLN A 472 -7.02 14.91 -8.79
N GLN A 473 -8.06 14.69 -7.97
CA GLN A 473 -8.20 13.44 -7.23
C GLN A 473 -8.49 12.25 -8.14
N PHE A 474 -9.24 12.46 -9.22
CA PHE A 474 -9.48 11.46 -10.25
C PHE A 474 -8.16 11.02 -10.88
N SER A 475 -7.30 11.96 -11.27
CA SER A 475 -6.00 11.66 -11.87
C SER A 475 -5.09 10.89 -10.92
N ARG A 476 -5.05 11.29 -9.64
CA ARG A 476 -4.29 10.58 -8.59
C ARG A 476 -4.77 9.13 -8.45
N ALA A 477 -6.08 8.93 -8.31
CA ALA A 477 -6.65 7.61 -8.11
C ALA A 477 -6.58 6.75 -9.38
N PHE A 478 -6.70 7.36 -10.56
CA PHE A 478 -6.51 6.71 -11.86
C PHE A 478 -5.11 6.15 -11.99
N LEU A 479 -4.08 6.90 -11.57
CA LEU A 479 -2.70 6.42 -11.59
C LEU A 479 -2.51 5.23 -10.65
N ILE A 480 -3.00 5.31 -9.42
CA ILE A 480 -2.94 4.21 -8.44
C ILE A 480 -3.60 2.95 -9.04
N LEU A 481 -4.81 3.09 -9.57
CA LEU A 481 -5.53 2.00 -10.23
C LEU A 481 -4.71 1.42 -11.40
N SER A 482 -4.21 2.28 -12.30
CA SER A 482 -3.48 1.84 -13.49
C SER A 482 -2.14 1.16 -13.18
N GLU A 483 -1.57 1.39 -12.00
CA GLU A 483 -0.32 0.79 -11.54
C GLU A 483 -0.57 -0.38 -10.57
N ASN A 484 -1.79 -0.91 -10.50
CA ASN A 484 -2.11 -2.03 -9.62
C ASN A 484 -1.46 -3.33 -10.09
N ASN A 485 -0.48 -3.80 -9.32
CA ASN A 485 0.19 -5.10 -9.44
C ASN A 485 0.55 -5.54 -10.88
N PRO A 486 1.13 -4.68 -11.74
CA PRO A 486 1.35 -5.01 -13.15
C PRO A 486 2.35 -6.14 -13.31
N LEU A 487 2.16 -6.99 -14.32
CA LEU A 487 3.20 -7.92 -14.76
C LEU A 487 4.31 -7.17 -15.49
N THR A 488 5.57 -7.49 -15.19
CA THR A 488 6.73 -6.75 -15.70
C THR A 488 7.89 -7.67 -16.09
N LYS A 489 8.85 -7.18 -16.89
CA LYS A 489 10.03 -7.92 -17.40
C LYS A 489 9.74 -9.29 -18.04
N ASP A 490 9.85 -10.37 -17.27
CA ASP A 490 9.72 -11.76 -17.72
C ASP A 490 8.41 -12.38 -17.21
N GLU A 491 7.59 -11.61 -16.50
CA GLU A 491 6.28 -12.00 -16.01
C GLU A 491 5.27 -11.79 -17.16
N GLY A 492 4.85 -12.87 -17.81
CA GLY A 492 3.90 -12.80 -18.94
C GLY A 492 4.53 -12.50 -20.29
N GLU A 493 3.73 -12.06 -21.26
CA GLU A 493 4.12 -11.95 -22.66
C GLU A 493 3.76 -10.61 -23.33
N ILE A 494 4.20 -10.45 -24.57
CA ILE A 494 3.62 -9.44 -25.48
C ILE A 494 2.75 -10.22 -26.46
N ARG A 495 1.44 -10.17 -26.28
CA ARG A 495 0.53 -10.89 -27.18
C ARG A 495 0.56 -10.28 -28.58
N ARG A 496 0.49 -11.09 -29.63
CA ARG A 496 0.29 -10.59 -31.00
C ARG A 496 -1.16 -10.17 -31.25
N ASP A 497 -2.10 -10.94 -30.73
CA ASP A 497 -3.55 -10.67 -30.73
C ASP A 497 -4.01 -10.63 -29.27
N CYS A 498 -4.58 -9.51 -28.83
CA CYS A 498 -4.94 -9.34 -27.42
C CYS A 498 -6.04 -10.30 -26.94
N ARG A 499 -6.69 -11.05 -27.83
CA ARG A 499 -7.71 -12.04 -27.47
C ARG A 499 -7.14 -13.39 -27.04
N PHE A 500 -5.90 -13.68 -27.41
CA PHE A 500 -5.35 -15.03 -27.27
C PHE A 500 -3.93 -14.97 -26.77
N VAL A 501 -3.59 -15.91 -25.89
CA VAL A 501 -2.21 -16.20 -25.52
C VAL A 501 -1.46 -16.64 -26.78
N ASN A 502 -0.19 -16.24 -26.92
CA ASN A 502 0.62 -16.66 -28.06
C ASN A 502 0.77 -18.19 -28.06
N SER A 503 0.76 -18.79 -29.24
CA SER A 503 1.10 -20.21 -29.38
C SER A 503 2.63 -20.37 -29.36
N ASN A 504 3.12 -21.30 -28.56
CA ASN A 504 4.52 -21.73 -28.56
C ASN A 504 4.91 -22.40 -29.88
#